data_AF-A0A0K3CPS5-F1
#
_entry.id   AF-A0A0K3CPS5-F1
#
_cell.length_a   1.000
_cell.length_b   1.000
_cell.length_c   1.000
_cell.angle_alpha   90.00
_cell.angle_beta   90.00
_cell.angle_gamma   90.00
#
_symmetry.space_group_name_H-M   'P 1'
#
loop_
_entity.id
_entity.type
_entity.pdbx_description
1 polymer ?
#
loop_
_entity_poly.entity_id
_entity_poly.type
_entity_poly.pdbx_seq_one_letter_code
_entity_poly.pdbx_strand_id
1 'polypeptide(L)'
;MAAATEQPKPAPAQPAQPAPSPAKPASVDAPTSTAAAEQSPATGKEGTEAEGKDDDALDLDVGPETGSVVDMDVFGQLLEIDDDDTHEFSKTLAFDYINQAEATFVEIEEALSKKDLDALSRKGHFLKGSSAALGLQRVQHLCEALQHFGKRRDARGEGPEVSEEEALARCRALLGRLKKNQKEAKDWLEGFYKEKA
;
A
#
# COMPACT_ATOMS: atom_id res chain seq x y z
N MET A 1 -55.60 -42.92 -15.63
CA MET A 1 -54.64 -43.10 -14.53
C MET A 1 -53.70 -41.91 -14.58
N ALA A 2 -53.84 -40.96 -13.65
CA ALA A 2 -53.06 -39.73 -13.62
C ALA A 2 -51.80 -39.95 -12.78
N ALA A 3 -50.62 -39.77 -13.39
CA ALA A 3 -49.33 -39.85 -12.70
C ALA A 3 -49.04 -38.50 -12.03
N ALA A 4 -49.04 -38.48 -10.70
CA ALA A 4 -48.65 -37.34 -9.89
C ALA A 4 -47.13 -37.18 -9.95
N THR A 5 -46.66 -36.01 -10.40
CA THR A 5 -45.25 -35.62 -10.36
C THR A 5 -44.97 -34.96 -9.02
N GLU A 6 -44.27 -35.65 -8.13
CA GLU A 6 -43.83 -35.14 -6.83
C GLU A 6 -42.56 -34.30 -7.02
N GLN A 7 -42.62 -33.01 -6.67
CA GLN A 7 -41.44 -32.14 -6.65
C GLN A 7 -40.65 -32.31 -5.35
N PRO A 8 -39.31 -32.33 -5.37
CA PRO A 8 -38.51 -32.45 -4.17
C PRO A 8 -38.53 -31.15 -3.34
N LYS A 9 -38.75 -31.30 -2.03
CA LYS A 9 -38.70 -30.21 -1.04
C LYS A 9 -37.27 -29.65 -0.90
N PRO A 10 -37.08 -28.33 -0.76
CA PRO A 10 -35.76 -27.74 -0.53
C PRO A 10 -35.25 -28.07 0.89
N ALA A 11 -33.98 -28.43 0.97
CA ALA A 11 -33.29 -28.68 2.23
C ALA A 11 -33.07 -27.36 3.02
N PRO A 12 -33.13 -27.38 4.36
CA PRO A 12 -32.92 -26.18 5.16
C PRO A 12 -31.45 -25.73 5.13
N ALA A 13 -31.24 -24.43 4.89
CA ALA A 13 -29.93 -23.78 4.95
C ALA A 13 -29.38 -23.84 6.38
N GLN A 14 -28.13 -24.31 6.53
CA GLN A 14 -27.41 -24.23 7.81
C GLN A 14 -27.02 -22.78 8.12
N PRO A 15 -26.98 -22.37 9.41
CA PRO A 15 -26.51 -21.06 9.82
C PRO A 15 -25.01 -20.91 9.56
N ALA A 16 -24.62 -19.80 8.94
CA ALA A 16 -23.23 -19.39 8.80
C ALA A 16 -22.57 -19.20 10.17
N GLN A 17 -21.41 -19.83 10.38
CA GLN A 17 -20.59 -19.61 11.57
C GLN A 17 -19.86 -18.25 11.48
N PRO A 18 -19.68 -17.53 12.60
CA PRO A 18 -18.96 -16.26 12.61
C PRO A 18 -17.44 -16.47 12.47
N ALA A 19 -16.80 -15.57 11.72
CA ALA A 19 -15.35 -15.51 11.53
C ALA A 19 -14.61 -15.20 12.84
N PRO A 20 -13.40 -15.75 13.08
CA PRO A 20 -12.62 -15.44 14.27
C PRO A 20 -11.94 -14.07 14.16
N SER A 21 -12.11 -13.24 15.20
CA SER A 21 -11.41 -11.96 15.40
C SER A 21 -9.89 -12.14 15.59
N PRO A 22 -9.07 -11.16 15.19
CA PRO A 22 -7.61 -11.25 15.29
C PRO A 22 -7.11 -11.12 16.73
N ALA A 23 -6.21 -12.04 17.11
CA ALA A 23 -5.53 -12.06 18.40
C ALA A 23 -4.47 -10.95 18.52
N LYS A 24 -4.43 -10.33 19.70
CA LYS A 24 -3.52 -9.27 20.14
C LYS A 24 -2.13 -9.87 20.46
N PRO A 25 -1.00 -9.33 19.98
CA PRO A 25 0.31 -9.82 20.40
C PRO A 25 0.69 -9.30 21.78
N ALA A 26 1.17 -10.22 22.62
CA ALA A 26 1.62 -9.99 23.99
C ALA A 26 3.03 -9.36 24.03
N SER A 27 3.22 -8.45 24.99
CA SER A 27 4.50 -7.86 25.39
C SER A 27 5.50 -8.92 25.86
N VAL A 28 6.77 -8.74 25.50
CA VAL A 28 7.90 -9.38 26.17
C VAL A 28 8.93 -8.32 26.56
N ASP A 29 9.32 -8.42 27.83
CA ASP A 29 10.23 -7.60 28.60
C ASP A 29 11.69 -7.55 28.07
N ALA A 30 12.37 -6.50 28.50
CA ALA A 30 13.80 -6.23 28.35
C ALA A 30 14.70 -7.26 29.07
N PRO A 31 16.02 -7.20 28.81
CA PRO A 31 16.87 -6.70 29.90
C PRO A 31 18.00 -5.75 29.48
N THR A 32 18.29 -4.89 30.46
CA THR A 32 19.40 -3.94 30.63
C THR A 32 20.79 -4.62 30.66
N SER A 33 21.81 -4.00 30.06
CA SER A 33 23.15 -3.95 30.65
C SER A 33 24.03 -2.83 30.08
N THR A 34 24.77 -2.20 31.00
CA THR A 34 25.59 -0.99 30.95
C THR A 34 27.00 -1.24 30.40
N ALA A 35 27.57 -0.26 29.65
CA ALA A 35 29.00 0.08 29.72
C ALA A 35 29.26 1.49 29.15
N ALA A 36 30.16 2.23 29.81
CA ALA A 36 30.43 3.66 29.62
C ALA A 36 31.70 3.94 28.77
N ALA A 37 31.67 5.11 28.11
CA ALA A 37 32.72 6.10 27.78
C ALA A 37 34.13 5.64 27.28
N GLU A 38 34.58 6.17 26.13
CA GLU A 38 35.37 7.43 26.03
C GLU A 38 35.78 7.79 24.58
N GLN A 39 35.57 9.08 24.26
CA GLN A 39 36.35 10.08 23.51
C GLN A 39 36.88 9.88 22.06
N SER A 40 36.64 10.96 21.31
CA SER A 40 37.01 11.37 19.94
C SER A 40 38.50 11.80 19.83
N PRO A 41 39.13 12.00 18.64
CA PRO A 41 38.83 13.19 17.80
C PRO A 41 38.96 13.04 16.26
N ALA A 42 38.57 14.14 15.60
CA ALA A 42 38.31 14.38 14.17
C ALA A 42 39.50 14.34 13.19
N THR A 43 39.20 14.12 11.90
CA THR A 43 39.35 15.07 10.77
C THR A 43 39.48 14.30 9.44
N GLY A 44 38.70 14.67 8.40
CA GLY A 44 38.92 14.17 7.05
C GLY A 44 37.77 14.48 6.08
N LYS A 45 38.02 15.46 5.21
CA LYS A 45 37.13 16.15 4.27
C LYS A 45 36.84 15.35 2.99
N GLU A 46 35.78 15.78 2.29
CA GLU A 46 35.44 15.52 0.87
C GLU A 46 35.12 14.04 0.55
N GLY A 47 33.92 13.68 0.12
CA GLY A 47 33.15 14.31 -0.96
C GLY A 47 33.16 13.32 -2.11
N THR A 48 32.04 12.64 -2.35
CA THR A 48 31.64 12.12 -3.67
C THR A 48 30.19 11.72 -3.54
N GLU A 49 29.34 12.52 -4.17
CA GLU A 49 28.00 12.17 -4.59
C GLU A 49 28.04 10.82 -5.31
N ALA A 50 27.38 9.82 -4.75
CA ALA A 50 26.89 8.70 -5.53
C ALA A 50 25.45 9.03 -5.90
N GLU A 51 25.36 9.63 -7.08
CA GLU A 51 24.16 9.94 -7.84
C GLU A 51 23.06 8.89 -7.65
N GLY A 52 21.86 9.36 -7.31
CA GLY A 52 20.63 8.63 -7.60
C GLY A 52 20.51 8.53 -9.11
N LYS A 53 20.90 7.39 -9.65
CA LYS A 53 21.01 7.14 -11.08
C LYS A 53 20.22 5.88 -11.40
N ASP A 54 19.04 6.12 -11.93
CA ASP A 54 18.27 5.19 -12.77
C ASP A 54 17.69 3.92 -12.12
N ASP A 55 16.93 4.05 -11.03
CA ASP A 55 15.89 3.05 -10.69
C ASP A 55 14.74 3.02 -11.72
N ASP A 56 14.76 3.94 -12.70
CA ASP A 56 13.81 4.03 -13.81
C ASP A 56 14.21 3.18 -15.03
N ALA A 57 15.33 2.46 -14.99
CA ALA A 57 15.83 1.71 -16.15
C ALA A 57 14.96 0.50 -16.54
N LEU A 58 14.10 0.01 -15.64
CA LEU A 58 13.10 -1.00 -15.97
C LEU A 58 11.82 -0.31 -16.44
N ASP A 59 11.52 -0.43 -17.73
CA ASP A 59 10.20 -0.10 -18.24
C ASP A 59 9.20 -1.15 -17.70
N LEU A 60 8.38 -0.71 -16.75
CA LEU A 60 7.44 -1.56 -16.04
C LEU A 60 6.05 -1.58 -16.71
N ASP A 61 5.83 -0.83 -17.80
CA ASP A 61 4.51 -0.63 -18.46
C ASP A 61 3.37 -0.31 -17.47
N VAL A 62 3.65 0.49 -16.43
CA VAL A 62 2.64 0.86 -15.41
C VAL A 62 1.72 2.00 -15.88
N GLY A 63 1.81 2.36 -17.16
CA GLY A 63 1.11 3.51 -17.72
C GLY A 63 1.73 4.85 -17.28
N PRO A 64 1.24 5.95 -17.83
CA PRO A 64 1.77 7.26 -17.51
C PRO A 64 1.30 7.72 -16.13
N GLU A 65 2.23 8.17 -15.30
CA GLU A 65 1.98 8.88 -14.03
C GLU A 65 1.50 10.33 -14.28
N THR A 66 0.84 10.57 -15.42
CA THR A 66 0.41 11.89 -15.89
C THR A 66 -0.98 12.19 -15.32
N GLY A 67 -1.01 12.86 -14.18
CA GLY A 67 -2.23 13.30 -13.51
C GLY A 67 -1.89 14.24 -12.37
N SER A 68 -2.86 14.85 -11.69
CA SER A 68 -2.61 15.50 -10.40
C SER A 68 -2.21 14.45 -9.35
N VAL A 69 -1.58 14.89 -8.25
CA VAL A 69 -1.26 13.99 -7.12
C VAL A 69 -2.54 13.44 -6.50
N VAL A 70 -3.61 14.24 -6.50
CA VAL A 70 -4.93 13.92 -5.98
C VAL A 70 -5.98 14.20 -7.06
N ASP A 71 -6.88 13.25 -7.25
CA ASP A 71 -8.12 13.44 -8.01
C ASP A 71 -9.08 14.29 -7.19
N MET A 72 -9.28 15.54 -7.63
CA MET A 72 -10.12 16.50 -6.90
C MET A 72 -11.62 16.20 -7.01
N ASP A 73 -12.06 15.41 -7.99
CA ASP A 73 -13.47 15.00 -8.06
C ASP A 73 -13.76 13.96 -6.97
N VAL A 74 -12.86 12.98 -6.80
CA VAL A 74 -12.96 11.97 -5.73
C VAL A 74 -12.73 12.61 -4.36
N PHE A 75 -11.69 13.43 -4.22
CA PHE A 75 -11.40 14.09 -2.95
C PHE A 75 -12.47 15.11 -2.57
N GLY A 76 -13.07 15.81 -3.54
CA GLY A 76 -14.20 16.71 -3.33
C GLY A 76 -15.42 15.97 -2.77
N GLN A 77 -15.76 14.80 -3.30
CA GLN A 77 -16.83 13.95 -2.75
C GLN A 77 -16.55 13.52 -1.31
N LEU A 78 -15.28 13.27 -0.96
CA LEU A 78 -14.89 12.98 0.42
C LEU A 78 -15.12 14.20 1.33
N LEU A 79 -14.77 15.40 0.87
CA LEU A 79 -15.01 16.64 1.63
C LEU A 79 -16.49 16.95 1.81
N GLU A 80 -17.35 16.58 0.84
CA GLU A 80 -18.81 16.71 0.98
C GLU A 80 -19.41 15.81 2.08
N ILE A 81 -18.67 14.79 2.54
CA ILE A 81 -19.07 13.94 3.67
C ILE A 81 -18.78 14.63 5.01
N ASP A 82 -17.88 15.60 5.06
CA ASP A 82 -17.68 16.38 6.29
C ASP A 82 -18.96 17.18 6.58
N ASP A 83 -19.56 16.94 7.75
CA ASP A 83 -20.80 17.58 8.18
C ASP A 83 -20.64 19.11 8.42
N ASP A 84 -19.40 19.61 8.50
CA ASP A 84 -19.06 21.01 8.73
C ASP A 84 -17.74 21.45 8.04
N ASP A 85 -17.42 22.74 8.15
CA ASP A 85 -16.21 23.34 7.56
C ASP A 85 -14.89 22.91 8.24
N THR A 86 -14.93 22.08 9.30
CA THR A 86 -13.72 21.69 10.05
C THR A 86 -12.93 20.58 9.39
N HIS A 87 -13.54 19.89 8.42
CA HIS A 87 -12.97 18.75 7.71
C HIS A 87 -12.43 17.65 8.63
N GLU A 88 -12.99 17.46 9.83
CA GLU A 88 -12.44 16.54 10.83
C GLU A 88 -12.41 15.09 10.36
N PHE A 89 -13.45 14.64 9.65
CA PHE A 89 -13.54 13.27 9.17
C PHE A 89 -12.56 13.00 8.04
N SER A 90 -12.57 13.85 7.00
CA SER A 90 -11.65 13.70 5.87
C SER A 90 -10.18 13.85 6.29
N LYS A 91 -9.89 14.75 7.23
CA LYS A 91 -8.56 14.90 7.85
C LYS A 91 -8.13 13.64 8.57
N THR A 92 -8.97 13.10 9.44
CA THR A 92 -8.67 11.86 10.18
C THR A 92 -8.39 10.72 9.21
N LEU A 93 -9.22 10.55 8.18
CA LEU A 93 -9.02 9.53 7.15
C LEU A 93 -7.68 9.70 6.40
N ALA A 94 -7.30 10.94 6.06
CA ALA A 94 -6.04 11.22 5.40
C ALA A 94 -4.81 10.90 6.27
N PHE A 95 -4.82 11.28 7.54
CA PHE A 95 -3.72 10.97 8.47
C PHE A 95 -3.64 9.47 8.80
N ASP A 96 -4.78 8.79 8.94
CA ASP A 96 -4.83 7.34 9.11
C ASP A 96 -4.24 6.62 7.90
N TYR A 97 -4.56 7.06 6.69
CA TYR A 97 -3.97 6.55 5.47
C TYR A 97 -2.45 6.74 5.43
N ILE A 98 -1.94 7.94 5.80
CA ILE A 98 -0.50 8.21 5.81
C ILE A 98 0.23 7.20 6.72
N ASN A 99 -0.28 7.01 7.94
CA ASN A 99 0.29 6.05 8.89
C ASN A 99 0.19 4.61 8.38
N GLN A 100 -0.94 4.25 7.78
CA GLN A 100 -1.16 2.91 7.19
C GLN A 100 -0.18 2.64 6.04
N ALA A 101 0.05 3.62 5.17
CA ALA A 101 0.96 3.50 4.04
C ALA A 101 2.41 3.33 4.50
N GLU A 102 2.85 4.11 5.50
CA GLU A 102 4.19 3.99 6.08
C GLU A 102 4.42 2.59 6.68
N ALA A 103 3.46 2.07 7.46
CA ALA A 103 3.53 0.72 8.00
C ALA A 103 3.55 -0.34 6.89
N THR A 104 2.72 -0.18 5.86
CA THR A 104 2.60 -1.13 4.75
C THR A 104 3.89 -1.21 3.93
N PHE A 105 4.63 -0.10 3.77
CA PHE A 105 5.91 -0.13 3.07
C PHE A 105 6.98 -0.96 3.79
N VAL A 106 7.02 -0.92 5.12
CA VAL A 106 7.92 -1.77 5.90
C VAL A 106 7.60 -3.25 5.65
N GLU A 107 6.31 -3.60 5.61
CA GLU A 107 5.88 -4.98 5.33
C GLU A 107 6.16 -5.41 3.88
N ILE A 108 6.09 -4.48 2.91
CA ILE A 108 6.46 -4.74 1.50
C ILE A 108 7.97 -5.00 1.39
N GLU A 109 8.81 -4.22 2.08
CA GLU A 109 10.26 -4.45 2.11
C GLU A 109 10.62 -5.80 2.75
N GLU A 110 9.93 -6.16 3.83
CA GLU A 110 10.08 -7.46 4.48
C GLU A 110 9.68 -8.61 3.54
N ALA A 111 8.54 -8.46 2.85
CA ALA A 111 8.09 -9.45 1.86
C ALA A 111 9.07 -9.57 0.69
N LEU A 112 9.63 -8.47 0.19
CA LEU A 112 10.68 -8.47 -0.83
C LEU A 112 11.95 -9.19 -0.37
N SER A 113 12.32 -9.03 0.90
CA SER A 113 13.48 -9.69 1.50
C SER A 113 13.26 -11.19 1.65
N LYS A 114 12.03 -11.59 2.00
CA LYS A 114 11.61 -13.00 2.11
C LYS A 114 11.22 -13.63 0.78
N LYS A 115 11.18 -12.85 -0.31
CA LYS A 115 10.69 -13.25 -1.64
C LYS A 115 9.24 -13.74 -1.64
N ASP A 116 8.41 -13.20 -0.75
CA ASP A 116 7.00 -13.59 -0.58
C ASP A 116 6.10 -12.80 -1.55
N LEU A 117 5.93 -13.33 -2.77
CA LEU A 117 5.10 -12.72 -3.82
C LEU A 117 3.61 -12.65 -3.46
N ASP A 118 3.08 -13.62 -2.71
CA ASP A 118 1.70 -13.61 -2.24
C ASP A 118 1.46 -12.50 -1.20
N ALA A 119 2.41 -12.26 -0.30
CA ALA A 119 2.37 -11.10 0.59
C ALA A 119 2.42 -9.78 -0.19
N LEU A 120 3.30 -9.66 -1.19
CA LEU A 120 3.37 -8.47 -2.04
C LEU A 120 2.04 -8.21 -2.74
N SER A 121 1.40 -9.26 -3.28
CA SER A 121 0.10 -9.12 -3.94
C SER A 121 -0.99 -8.62 -2.98
N ARG A 122 -1.05 -9.19 -1.77
CA ARG A 122 -2.01 -8.80 -0.74
C ARG A 122 -1.80 -7.37 -0.24
N LYS A 123 -0.53 -6.95 -0.04
CA LYS A 123 -0.21 -5.57 0.39
C LYS A 123 -0.51 -4.55 -0.70
N GLY A 124 -0.22 -4.87 -1.96
CA GLY A 124 -0.67 -4.05 -3.11
C GLY A 124 -2.18 -3.88 -3.14
N HIS A 125 -2.94 -4.97 -2.99
CA HIS A 125 -4.40 -4.91 -2.96
C HIS A 125 -4.94 -4.06 -1.80
N PHE A 126 -4.38 -4.24 -0.60
CA PHE A 126 -4.77 -3.52 0.60
C PHE A 126 -4.57 -2.01 0.45
N LEU A 127 -3.36 -1.59 0.07
CA LEU A 127 -3.03 -0.17 -0.07
C LEU A 127 -3.76 0.49 -1.25
N LYS A 128 -4.03 -0.27 -2.33
CA LYS A 128 -4.86 0.20 -3.46
C LYS A 128 -6.22 0.72 -2.99
N GLY A 129 -6.89 -0.04 -2.12
CA GLY A 129 -8.23 0.32 -1.66
C GLY A 129 -8.24 1.59 -0.82
N SER A 130 -7.26 1.77 0.06
CA SER A 130 -7.17 2.96 0.90
C SER A 130 -6.69 4.20 0.13
N SER A 131 -5.78 4.05 -0.84
CA SER A 131 -5.39 5.15 -1.74
C SER A 131 -6.55 5.64 -2.61
N ALA A 132 -7.40 4.73 -3.09
CA ALA A 132 -8.54 5.07 -3.94
C ALA A 132 -9.59 5.93 -3.20
N ALA A 133 -9.83 5.66 -1.92
CA ALA A 133 -10.78 6.41 -1.09
C ALA A 133 -10.41 7.89 -0.93
N LEU A 134 -9.13 8.24 -1.09
CA LEU A 134 -8.61 9.60 -1.00
C LEU A 134 -8.32 10.23 -2.38
N GLY A 135 -8.67 9.55 -3.48
CA GLY A 135 -8.38 10.04 -4.82
C GLY A 135 -6.90 10.01 -5.21
N LEU A 136 -6.07 9.20 -4.53
CA LEU A 136 -4.63 9.13 -4.77
C LEU A 136 -4.30 8.21 -5.95
N GLN A 137 -4.76 8.58 -7.16
CA GLN A 137 -4.78 7.72 -8.34
C GLN A 137 -3.41 7.16 -8.73
N ARG A 138 -2.34 7.96 -8.64
CA ARG A 138 -0.99 7.47 -8.96
C ARG A 138 -0.55 6.36 -8.02
N VAL A 139 -0.75 6.56 -6.71
CA VAL A 139 -0.44 5.54 -5.70
C VAL A 139 -1.31 4.30 -5.90
N GLN A 140 -2.60 4.49 -6.20
CA GLN A 140 -3.53 3.41 -6.51
C GLN A 140 -3.06 2.56 -7.69
N HIS A 141 -2.66 3.15 -8.81
CA HIS A 141 -2.17 2.42 -10.00
C HIS A 141 -0.89 1.65 -9.70
N LEU A 142 0.06 2.25 -8.98
CA LEU A 142 1.28 1.56 -8.56
C LEU A 142 0.97 0.40 -7.61
N CYS A 143 0.00 0.55 -6.70
CA CYS A 143 -0.45 -0.54 -5.82
C CYS A 143 -1.12 -1.69 -6.61
N GLU A 144 -1.84 -1.36 -7.68
CA GLU A 144 -2.40 -2.36 -8.60
C GLU A 144 -1.31 -3.12 -9.35
N ALA A 145 -0.30 -2.42 -9.90
CA ALA A 145 0.85 -3.08 -10.52
C ALA A 145 1.58 -3.99 -9.52
N LEU A 146 1.76 -3.57 -8.26
CA LEU A 146 2.35 -4.41 -7.22
C LEU A 146 1.51 -5.66 -6.97
N GLN A 147 0.18 -5.51 -6.96
CA GLN A 147 -0.75 -6.62 -6.84
C GLN A 147 -0.55 -7.65 -7.96
N HIS A 148 -0.40 -7.18 -9.20
CA HIS A 148 -0.23 -8.04 -10.38
C HIS A 148 1.16 -8.67 -10.47
N PHE A 149 2.23 -7.92 -10.17
CA PHE A 149 3.59 -8.45 -10.10
C PHE A 149 3.70 -9.54 -9.02
N GLY A 150 3.06 -9.36 -7.86
CA GLY A 150 2.94 -10.41 -6.85
C GLY A 150 2.24 -11.69 -7.34
N LYS A 151 1.40 -11.60 -8.39
CA LYS A 151 0.79 -12.76 -9.07
C LYS A 151 1.60 -13.25 -10.27
N ARG A 152 2.84 -12.77 -10.42
CA ARG A 152 3.74 -13.05 -11.54
C ARG A 152 3.14 -12.65 -12.89
N ARG A 153 2.35 -11.58 -12.93
CA ARG A 153 1.80 -10.98 -14.16
C ARG A 153 2.54 -9.70 -14.52
N ASP A 154 2.20 -9.12 -15.66
CA ASP A 154 2.60 -7.75 -16.02
C ASP A 154 1.80 -6.71 -15.22
N ALA A 155 2.08 -5.42 -15.43
CA ALA A 155 1.47 -4.35 -14.65
C ALA A 155 -0.05 -4.25 -14.84
N ARG A 156 -0.56 -4.74 -15.98
CA ARG A 156 -1.99 -4.75 -16.34
C ARG A 156 -2.71 -6.02 -15.91
N GLY A 157 -1.97 -7.06 -15.53
CA GLY A 157 -2.52 -8.37 -15.20
C GLY A 157 -2.92 -9.23 -16.40
N GLU A 158 -2.60 -8.81 -17.62
CA GLU A 158 -3.09 -9.40 -18.87
C GLU A 158 -2.06 -10.33 -19.54
N GLY A 159 -0.77 -10.12 -19.23
CA GLY A 159 0.34 -10.85 -19.83
C GLY A 159 0.54 -12.29 -19.33
N PRO A 160 1.46 -13.02 -19.99
CA PRO A 160 1.87 -14.34 -19.56
C PRO A 160 2.49 -14.30 -18.16
N GLU A 161 2.51 -15.45 -17.49
CA GLU A 161 3.18 -15.56 -16.21
C GLU A 161 4.70 -15.42 -16.39
N VAL A 162 5.33 -14.56 -15.59
CA VAL A 162 6.79 -14.34 -15.61
C VAL A 162 7.50 -15.18 -14.55
N SER A 163 8.83 -15.29 -14.63
CA SER A 163 9.61 -15.98 -13.59
C SER A 163 9.47 -15.28 -12.22
N GLU A 164 9.67 -16.01 -11.14
CA GLU A 164 9.67 -15.43 -9.78
C GLU A 164 10.73 -14.33 -9.64
N GLU A 165 11.92 -14.55 -10.21
CA GLU A 165 13.03 -13.59 -10.18
C GLU A 165 12.66 -12.28 -10.89
N GLU A 166 12.04 -12.39 -12.07
CA GLU A 166 11.58 -11.23 -12.82
C GLU A 166 10.45 -10.48 -12.10
N ALA A 167 9.49 -11.20 -11.52
CA ALA A 167 8.43 -10.60 -10.71
C ALA A 167 9.01 -9.82 -9.52
N LEU A 168 9.97 -10.40 -8.79
CA LEU A 168 10.64 -9.74 -7.68
C LEU A 168 11.45 -8.51 -8.13
N ALA A 169 12.12 -8.58 -9.28
CA ALA A 169 12.84 -7.43 -9.84
C ALA A 169 11.88 -6.27 -10.15
N ARG A 170 10.73 -6.58 -10.78
CA ARG A 170 9.66 -5.59 -11.04
C ARG A 170 9.09 -5.00 -9.76
N CYS A 171 8.81 -5.82 -8.74
CA CYS A 171 8.36 -5.34 -7.43
C CYS A 171 9.37 -4.39 -6.76
N ARG A 172 10.67 -4.66 -6.85
CA ARG A 172 11.71 -3.78 -6.29
C ARG A 172 11.76 -2.43 -6.99
N ALA A 173 11.79 -2.44 -8.33
CA ALA A 173 11.77 -1.21 -9.12
C ALA A 173 10.50 -0.38 -8.86
N LEU A 174 9.35 -1.06 -8.78
CA LEU A 174 8.06 -0.42 -8.50
C LEU A 174 8.02 0.21 -7.11
N LEU A 175 8.61 -0.42 -6.09
CA LEU A 175 8.62 0.11 -4.73
C LEU A 175 9.29 1.50 -4.65
N GLY A 176 10.36 1.73 -5.43
CA GLY A 176 10.98 3.05 -5.53
C GLY A 176 10.01 4.12 -6.03
N ARG A 177 9.29 3.82 -7.12
CA ARG A 177 8.25 4.71 -7.69
C ARG A 177 7.08 4.91 -6.72
N LEU A 178 6.65 3.86 -6.04
CA LEU A 178 5.54 3.87 -5.09
C LEU A 178 5.85 4.74 -3.87
N LYS A 179 7.06 4.64 -3.31
CA LYS A 179 7.51 5.50 -2.21
C LYS A 179 7.56 6.97 -2.59
N LYS A 180 8.05 7.28 -3.80
CA LYS A 180 8.09 8.66 -4.32
C LYS A 180 6.68 9.25 -4.41
N ASN A 181 5.76 8.55 -5.08
CA ASN A 181 4.38 9.02 -5.23
C ASN A 181 3.64 9.12 -3.90
N GLN A 182 3.88 8.19 -2.97
CA GLN A 182 3.30 8.27 -1.64
C GLN A 182 3.82 9.47 -0.85
N LYS A 183 5.10 9.84 -1.02
CA LYS A 183 5.65 11.06 -0.42
C LYS A 183 4.96 12.31 -0.99
N GLU A 184 4.80 12.37 -2.31
CA GLU A 184 4.08 13.49 -2.96
C GLU A 184 2.62 13.58 -2.46
N ALA A 185 1.93 12.45 -2.32
CA ALA A 185 0.57 12.39 -1.77
C ALA A 185 0.50 12.85 -0.31
N LYS A 186 1.44 12.40 0.53
CA LYS A 186 1.56 12.84 1.93
C LYS A 186 1.76 14.34 2.03
N ASP A 187 2.74 14.87 1.28
CA ASP A 187 3.06 16.30 1.30
C ASP A 187 1.85 17.15 0.87
N TRP A 188 1.10 16.68 -0.13
CA TRP A 188 -0.12 17.34 -0.60
C TRP A 188 -1.23 17.33 0.47
N LEU A 189 -1.54 16.16 1.06
CA LEU A 189 -2.58 16.01 2.07
C LEU A 189 -2.27 16.85 3.32
N GLU A 190 -1.03 16.79 3.80
CA GLU A 190 -0.60 17.60 4.94
C GLU A 190 -0.67 19.10 4.63
N GLY A 191 -0.31 19.51 3.41
CA GLY A 191 -0.42 20.89 2.96
C GLY A 191 -1.88 21.38 3.00
N PHE A 192 -2.78 20.62 2.38
CA PHE A 192 -4.20 20.92 2.32
C PHE A 192 -4.80 21.16 3.72
N TYR A 193 -4.57 20.24 4.66
CA TYR A 193 -5.12 20.37 6.02
C TYR A 193 -4.37 21.34 6.94
N LYS A 194 -3.17 21.82 6.55
CA LYS A 194 -2.50 22.94 7.24
C LYS A 194 -3.08 24.29 6.80
N GLU A 195 -3.44 24.44 5.53
CA GLU A 195 -4.04 25.67 4.99
C GLU A 195 -5.52 25.83 5.38
N LYS A 196 -6.20 24.72 5.68
CA LYS A 196 -7.61 24.68 6.09
C LYS A 196 -7.82 24.61 7.60
N ALA A 197 -6.76 24.58 8.41
CA ALA A 197 -6.81 24.66 9.87
C ALA A 197 -6.85 26.11 10.35
#